data_AF-A0A7S1LW09-F1
#
_entry.id   AF-A0A7S1LW09-F1
#
_cell.length_a   1.000
_cell.length_b   1.000
_cell.length_c   1.000
_cell.angle_alpha   90.00
_cell.angle_beta   90.00
_cell.angle_gamma   90.00
#
_symmetry.space_group_name_H-M   'P 1'
#
loop_
_entity.id
_entity.type
_entity.pdbx_description
1 polymer ?
#
loop_
_entity_poly.entity_id
_entity_poly.type
_entity_poly.pdbx_seq_one_letter_code
_entity_poly.pdbx_strand_id
1 'polypeptide(L)'
;FGSSHTPPSASCTGPASPARTAKGTTMSHRKFERPRHGSLGFLPRKRTKHHHGKIKSFPKDDQSKPPHLTAFMSYKCGMTHIVRDVERPGSKLHKKEVAEVVSIVEAP
;
A
#
# COMPACT_ATOMS: atom_id res chain seq x y z
N PHE A 1 -69.86 -36.48 2.80
CA PHE A 1 -70.15 -35.27 2.02
C PHE A 1 -68.93 -34.96 1.17
N GLY A 2 -68.71 -35.65 0.06
CA GLY A 2 -69.35 -35.37 -1.24
C GLY A 2 -68.25 -34.77 -2.13
N SER A 3 -67.56 -35.59 -2.94
CA SER A 3 -67.80 -35.77 -4.38
C SER A 3 -67.39 -34.53 -5.19
N SER A 4 -66.20 -34.54 -5.81
CA SER A 4 -65.94 -34.99 -7.20
C SER A 4 -66.10 -33.88 -8.24
N HIS A 5 -65.03 -33.54 -8.96
CA HIS A 5 -64.92 -33.66 -10.42
C HIS A 5 -63.70 -32.92 -11.00
N THR A 6 -62.83 -33.67 -11.67
CA THR A 6 -61.95 -33.22 -12.78
C THR A 6 -62.73 -33.22 -14.10
N PRO A 7 -62.31 -32.49 -15.17
CA PRO A 7 -61.42 -33.10 -16.17
C PRO A 7 -60.38 -32.14 -16.82
N PRO A 8 -59.46 -32.68 -17.67
CA PRO A 8 -58.27 -32.01 -18.19
C PRO A 8 -58.44 -31.52 -19.64
N SER A 9 -57.55 -30.65 -20.11
CA SER A 9 -56.93 -30.69 -21.46
C SER A 9 -56.36 -29.33 -21.86
N ALA A 10 -55.08 -29.30 -22.22
CA ALA A 10 -54.56 -28.67 -23.43
C ALA A 10 -53.03 -28.79 -23.44
N SER A 11 -52.57 -29.70 -24.27
CA SER A 11 -51.21 -29.82 -24.77
C SER A 11 -50.73 -28.50 -25.39
N CYS A 12 -49.61 -27.97 -24.90
CA CYS A 12 -48.80 -27.01 -25.65
C CYS A 12 -47.37 -27.55 -25.70
N THR A 13 -47.14 -28.52 -26.58
CA THR A 13 -45.82 -28.82 -27.13
C THR A 13 -45.29 -27.56 -27.81
N GLY A 14 -44.23 -26.97 -27.26
CA GLY A 14 -43.48 -25.87 -27.86
C GLY A 14 -42.00 -26.03 -27.50
N PRO A 15 -41.08 -25.89 -28.46
CA PRO A 15 -39.74 -26.45 -28.36
C PRO A 15 -38.93 -25.79 -27.25
N ALA A 16 -38.18 -26.62 -26.52
CA ALA A 16 -37.07 -26.18 -25.69
C ALA A 16 -36.23 -25.18 -26.49
N SER A 17 -36.28 -23.91 -26.09
CA SER A 17 -35.39 -22.92 -26.68
C SER A 17 -33.95 -23.38 -26.44
N PRO A 18 -33.16 -23.54 -27.50
CA PRO A 18 -31.80 -24.03 -27.36
C PRO A 18 -31.07 -23.09 -26.43
N ALA A 19 -30.31 -23.69 -25.51
CA ALA A 19 -29.36 -23.03 -24.65
C ALA A 19 -28.76 -21.83 -25.40
N ARG A 20 -29.19 -20.62 -25.03
CA ARG A 20 -28.52 -19.40 -25.45
C ARG A 20 -27.16 -19.50 -24.78
N THR A 21 -26.22 -20.09 -25.52
CA THR A 21 -24.80 -20.09 -25.24
C THR A 21 -24.50 -18.72 -24.69
N ALA A 22 -24.10 -18.67 -23.42
CA ALA A 22 -23.66 -17.45 -22.78
C ALA A 22 -22.46 -16.97 -23.60
N LYS A 23 -22.75 -16.09 -24.57
CA LYS A 23 -21.78 -15.42 -25.40
C LYS A 23 -20.76 -14.86 -24.44
N GLY A 24 -19.52 -15.29 -24.63
CA GLY A 24 -18.42 -15.16 -23.68
C GLY A 24 -18.41 -13.83 -22.97
N THR A 25 -18.15 -13.89 -21.67
CA THR A 25 -17.84 -12.75 -20.81
C THR A 25 -16.65 -12.00 -21.41
N THR A 26 -16.93 -11.06 -22.32
CA THR A 26 -16.01 -10.04 -22.76
C THR A 26 -15.71 -9.17 -21.56
N MET A 27 -14.65 -9.51 -20.82
CA MET A 27 -14.18 -8.68 -19.71
C MET A 27 -13.76 -7.32 -20.30
N SER A 28 -14.61 -6.31 -20.14
CA SER A 28 -14.29 -4.95 -20.55
C SER A 28 -13.06 -4.50 -19.77
N HIS A 29 -11.98 -4.19 -20.48
CA HIS A 29 -10.81 -3.58 -19.88
C HIS A 29 -11.18 -2.24 -19.25
N ARG A 30 -10.41 -1.82 -18.25
CA ARG A 30 -10.68 -0.59 -17.51
C ARG A 30 -10.60 0.61 -18.47
N LYS A 31 -11.65 1.44 -18.49
CA LYS A 31 -11.81 2.58 -19.42
C LYS A 31 -10.60 3.53 -19.48
N PHE A 32 -9.99 3.81 -18.33
CA PHE A 32 -8.76 4.61 -18.23
C PHE A 32 -7.81 3.94 -17.25
N GLU A 33 -6.52 3.90 -17.58
CA GLU A 33 -5.50 3.39 -16.68
C GLU A 33 -5.36 4.29 -15.44
N ARG A 34 -4.95 3.71 -14.32
CA ARG A 34 -4.45 4.45 -13.14
C ARG A 34 -3.43 3.59 -12.41
N PRO A 35 -2.46 4.20 -11.72
CA PRO A 35 -1.57 3.48 -10.81
C PRO A 35 -2.35 2.66 -9.77
N ARG A 36 -1.76 1.58 -9.26
CA ARG A 36 -2.36 0.84 -8.15
C ARG A 36 -2.41 1.70 -6.88
N HIS A 37 -3.41 1.47 -6.04
CA HIS A 37 -3.53 2.18 -4.77
C HIS A 37 -2.59 1.57 -3.71
N GLY A 38 -1.46 2.23 -3.50
CA GLY A 38 -0.47 1.86 -2.50
C GLY A 38 0.56 0.84 -3.00
N SER A 39 1.61 0.67 -2.22
CA SER A 39 2.69 -0.27 -2.52
C SER A 39 2.40 -1.64 -1.90
N LEU A 40 2.51 -2.69 -2.72
CA LEU A 40 2.29 -4.09 -2.30
C LEU A 40 3.42 -4.62 -1.41
N GLY A 41 4.61 -4.00 -1.44
CA GLY A 41 5.76 -4.42 -0.62
C GLY A 41 5.60 -4.18 0.89
N PHE A 42 4.59 -3.40 1.28
CA PHE A 42 4.25 -3.15 2.69
C PHE A 42 3.03 -3.95 3.16
N LEU A 43 2.58 -4.94 2.36
CA LEU A 43 1.60 -5.93 2.80
C LEU A 43 2.32 -7.08 3.52
N PRO A 44 1.73 -7.65 4.57
CA PRO A 44 0.44 -7.31 5.18
C PRO A 44 0.49 -6.06 6.08
N ARG A 45 -0.53 -5.19 6.02
CA ARG A 45 -0.67 -4.00 6.88
C ARG A 45 -1.19 -4.36 8.30
N LYS A 46 -0.50 -5.28 8.97
CA LYS A 46 -0.78 -5.71 10.35
C LYS A 46 0.14 -4.96 11.32
N ARG A 47 -0.26 -4.90 12.61
CA ARG A 47 0.61 -4.35 13.66
C ARG A 47 1.91 -5.15 13.74
N THR A 48 3.04 -4.46 13.87
CA THR A 48 4.35 -5.09 14.02
C THR A 48 4.43 -5.82 15.36
N LYS A 49 5.12 -6.96 15.37
CA LYS A 49 5.47 -7.66 16.63
C LYS A 49 6.66 -7.02 17.34
N HIS A 50 7.50 -6.29 16.60
CA HIS A 50 8.67 -5.61 17.16
C HIS A 50 8.25 -4.28 17.79
N HIS A 51 8.59 -4.10 19.08
CA HIS A 51 8.32 -2.89 19.84
C HIS A 51 9.34 -1.77 19.55
N HIS A 52 10.59 -2.13 19.29
CA HIS A 52 11.64 -1.24 18.80
C HIS A 52 11.97 -1.52 17.33
N GLY A 53 12.71 -0.62 16.69
CA GLY A 53 13.17 -0.80 15.31
C GLY A 53 14.11 -2.00 15.19
N LYS A 54 13.69 -3.04 14.48
CA LYS A 54 14.54 -4.21 14.18
C LYS A 54 15.41 -3.92 12.97
N ILE A 55 16.73 -3.91 13.16
CA ILE A 55 17.71 -3.82 12.07
C ILE A 55 17.72 -5.16 11.33
N LYS A 56 17.37 -5.16 10.03
CA LYS A 56 17.34 -6.38 9.20
C LYS A 56 18.72 -6.72 8.61
N SER A 57 19.53 -5.71 8.36
CA SER A 57 20.86 -5.81 7.77
C SER A 57 21.70 -4.64 8.25
N PHE A 58 22.88 -4.93 8.76
CA PHE A 58 23.87 -3.90 9.10
C PHE A 58 24.63 -3.46 7.84
N PRO A 59 25.31 -2.29 7.89
CA PRO A 59 26.25 -1.88 6.85
C PRO A 59 27.28 -2.99 6.57
N LYS A 60 27.76 -3.05 5.32
CA LYS A 60 28.86 -3.97 4.97
C LYS A 60 30.14 -3.52 5.66
N ASP A 61 30.91 -4.51 6.09
CA ASP A 61 32.17 -4.26 6.79
C ASP A 61 33.24 -3.69 5.85
N ASP A 62 34.10 -2.83 6.40
CA ASP A 62 35.21 -2.18 5.72
C ASP A 62 36.46 -2.37 6.57
N GLN A 63 37.31 -3.30 6.14
CA GLN A 63 38.51 -3.72 6.88
C GLN A 63 39.55 -2.59 7.04
N SER A 64 39.44 -1.51 6.27
CA SER A 64 40.35 -0.36 6.38
C SER A 64 40.09 0.48 7.63
N LYS A 65 38.90 0.37 8.24
CA LYS A 65 38.49 1.19 9.37
C LYS A 65 38.58 0.42 10.68
N PRO A 66 38.87 1.10 11.79
CA PRO A 66 38.83 0.45 13.09
C PRO A 66 37.40 -0.01 13.43
N PRO A 67 37.25 -1.00 14.32
CA PRO A 67 35.95 -1.45 14.81
C PRO A 67 35.13 -0.29 15.39
N HIS A 68 33.89 -0.14 14.94
CA HIS A 68 32.97 0.90 15.40
C HIS A 68 31.56 0.36 15.62
N LEU A 69 30.83 1.00 16.54
CA LEU A 69 29.42 0.68 16.78
C LEU A 69 28.55 1.21 15.63
N THR A 70 27.61 0.39 15.19
CA THR A 70 26.82 0.66 13.97
C THR A 70 25.44 1.26 14.25
N ALA A 71 24.93 1.14 15.47
CA ALA A 71 23.59 1.59 15.83
C ALA A 71 23.52 2.08 17.27
N PHE A 72 22.57 2.98 17.53
CA PHE A 72 22.31 3.56 18.85
C PHE A 72 20.79 3.69 19.08
N MET A 73 20.34 3.52 20.32
CA MET A 73 18.92 3.65 20.70
C MET A 73 18.60 5.08 21.12
N SER A 74 17.54 5.65 20.58
CA SER A 74 17.15 7.03 20.86
C SER A 74 15.63 7.18 20.87
N TYR A 75 15.14 8.22 21.54
CA TYR A 75 13.72 8.44 21.81
C TYR A 75 13.24 9.74 21.17
N LYS A 76 12.05 9.72 20.55
CA LYS A 76 11.49 10.91 19.91
C LYS A 76 11.00 11.90 20.97
N CYS A 77 11.57 13.11 21.00
CA CYS A 77 11.16 14.17 21.94
C CYS A 77 10.22 15.17 21.30
N GLY A 78 10.50 15.57 20.05
CA GLY A 78 9.73 16.61 19.39
C GLY A 78 10.20 16.94 17.99
N MET A 79 9.61 17.99 17.43
CA MET A 79 9.98 18.53 16.12
C MET A 79 9.97 20.06 16.21
N THR A 80 10.98 20.68 15.61
CA THR A 80 11.13 22.13 15.52
C THR A 80 11.52 22.51 14.10
N HIS A 81 11.63 23.80 13.81
CA HIS A 81 12.19 24.31 12.57
C HIS A 81 13.51 25.02 12.86
N ILE A 82 14.47 24.90 11.95
CA ILE A 82 15.75 25.58 12.02
C ILE A 82 15.88 26.46 10.78
N VAL A 83 16.34 27.69 10.97
CA VAL A 83 16.77 28.55 9.88
C VAL A 83 18.25 28.27 9.63
N ARG A 84 18.59 27.85 8.40
CA ARG A 84 19.98 27.56 8.00
C ARG A 84 20.31 28.27 6.70
N ASP A 85 21.56 28.73 6.60
CA ASP A 85 22.12 29.20 5.35
C ASP A 85 22.43 28.03 4.44
N VAL A 86 21.87 28.05 3.23
CA VAL A 86 22.08 26.97 2.26
C VAL A 86 23.26 27.29 1.35
N GLU A 87 24.36 26.55 1.53
CA GLU A 87 25.49 26.54 0.61
C GLU A 87 25.45 25.28 -0.28
N ARG A 88 24.71 25.35 -1.38
CA ARG A 88 24.60 24.27 -2.38
C ARG A 88 24.71 24.79 -3.83
N PRO A 89 25.89 24.69 -4.48
CA PRO A 89 26.11 25.16 -5.87
C PRO A 89 25.12 24.56 -6.84
N GLY A 90 24.49 25.42 -7.64
CA GLY A 90 23.43 25.05 -8.60
C GLY A 90 22.00 25.10 -8.05
N SER A 91 21.79 25.31 -6.74
CA SER A 91 20.45 25.49 -6.19
C SER A 91 19.92 26.93 -6.40
N LYS A 92 18.61 27.09 -6.61
CA LYS A 92 17.96 28.41 -6.59
C LYS A 92 18.00 29.09 -5.21
N LEU A 93 18.21 28.29 -4.17
CA LEU A 93 18.21 28.70 -2.76
C LEU A 93 19.62 28.97 -2.22
N HIS A 94 20.60 29.10 -3.10
CA HIS A 94 21.99 29.27 -2.70
C HIS A 94 22.22 30.64 -2.05
N LYS A 95 22.96 30.67 -0.93
CA LYS A 95 23.19 31.87 -0.09
C LYS A 95 21.91 32.54 0.39
N LYS A 96 20.86 31.75 0.62
CA LYS A 96 19.60 32.19 1.21
C LYS A 96 19.31 31.38 2.47
N GLU A 97 18.66 32.03 3.41
CA GLU A 97 18.11 31.41 4.60
C GLU A 97 16.88 30.56 4.23
N VAL A 98 16.86 29.31 4.68
CA VAL A 98 15.73 28.40 4.50
C VAL A 98 15.33 27.83 5.86
N ALA A 99 14.03 27.86 6.13
CA ALA A 99 13.45 27.19 7.28
C ALA A 99 13.20 25.71 6.94
N GLU A 100 13.91 24.81 7.63
CA GLU A 100 13.74 23.37 7.48
C GLU A 100 13.19 22.73 8.75
N VAL A 101 12.31 21.75 8.58
CA VAL A 101 11.73 20.99 9.69
C VAL A 101 12.72 19.94 10.15
N VAL A 102 12.98 19.90 11.45
CA VAL A 102 13.92 18.96 12.09
C VAL A 102 13.19 18.19 13.19
N SER A 103 13.54 16.91 13.33
CA SER A 103 13.09 16.07 14.45
C SER A 103 14.19 15.99 15.50
N ILE A 104 13.83 16.24 16.75
CA ILE A 104 14.73 16.11 17.90
C ILE A 104 14.56 14.71 18.49
N VAL A 105 15.67 14.01 18.63
CA VAL A 105 15.73 12.66 19.19
C VAL A 105 16.73 12.67 20.35
N GLU A 106 16.29 12.28 21.53
CA GLU A 106 17.12 12.18 22.74
C GLU A 106 17.86 10.85 22.77
N ALA A 107 19.14 10.95 23.15
CA ALA A 107 20.11 9.87 23.18
C ALA A 107 20.81 9.94 24.55
N PRO A 108 20.38 9.13 25.55
CA PRO A 108 20.93 9.17 26.90
C PRO A 108 22.34 8.60 27.01
#